data_AF-A0A817KIB2-F1
#
_entry.id   AF-A0A817KIB2-F1
#
_cell.length_a   1.000
_cell.length_b   1.000
_cell.length_c   1.000
_cell.angle_alpha   90.00
_cell.angle_beta   90.00
_cell.angle_gamma   90.00
#
_symmetry.space_group_name_H-M   'P 1'
#
loop_
_entity.id
_entity.type
_entity.pdbx_description
1 polymer ?
#
loop_
_entity_poly.entity_id
_entity_poly.type
_entity_poly.pdbx_seq_one_letter_code
_entity_poly.pdbx_strand_id
1 'polypeptide(L)'
;MSRVNLHPLEASSIAETSVEYQRKQWNALKNEINRLVNEANQTNICSILKQLFKQNIVHGTGLFTRSVIKAQAALPGHTSVYAALVSVINLWIEPVGILIGQRLISSFRRQYKSNEIAKCLSTIKFVAHLVNQNVLHEIIALQLLLFLLHNPSDDDVELAIEFVKECGQKLSQVNPRGLNSIFSTFKDLLKISSNERTRNMIEALFVLQKDKFKENPAISTGLNFVHENYQCTHMIPLECGEPVPFLAAFTYDPKYKEHEEQYKVIQKLFFQNCSDDEKYEEKYNVTRKIFFQKSSDDENESSSMDTNDENKSNLLDMDDEDDGKKAVSAIPCGIKNVKHDEPIVTN
;
A
#
# COMPACT_ATOMS: atom_id res chain seq x y z
N MET A 1 -41.33 -20.32 -37.54
CA MET A 1 -40.01 -20.51 -36.89
C MET A 1 -39.96 -19.55 -35.71
N SER A 2 -39.83 -20.14 -34.53
CA SER A 2 -40.22 -19.59 -33.24
C SER A 2 -39.34 -18.41 -32.81
N ARG A 3 -39.98 -17.28 -32.46
CA ARG A 3 -39.34 -16.23 -31.66
C ARG A 3 -39.04 -16.83 -30.30
N VAL A 4 -37.75 -17.05 -30.00
CA VAL A 4 -37.29 -17.41 -28.65
C VAL A 4 -37.58 -16.19 -27.78
N ASN A 5 -38.71 -16.20 -27.08
CA ASN A 5 -38.99 -15.26 -26.01
C ASN A 5 -38.05 -15.61 -24.85
N LEU A 6 -36.89 -14.95 -24.79
CA LEU A 6 -36.03 -14.97 -23.62
C LEU A 6 -36.83 -14.52 -22.40
N HIS A 7 -36.82 -15.31 -21.34
CA HIS A 7 -37.51 -15.00 -20.10
C HIS A 7 -36.98 -13.66 -19.55
N PRO A 8 -37.81 -12.77 -18.95
CA PRO A 8 -37.34 -11.45 -18.47
C PRO A 8 -36.15 -11.52 -17.51
N LEU A 9 -36.03 -12.62 -16.75
CA LEU A 9 -34.92 -12.90 -15.85
C LEU A 9 -33.62 -13.27 -16.58
N GLU A 10 -33.71 -14.01 -17.70
CA GLU A 10 -32.56 -14.36 -18.53
C GLU A 10 -32.06 -13.13 -19.30
N ALA A 11 -32.96 -12.30 -19.83
CA ALA A 11 -32.61 -11.03 -20.47
C ALA A 11 -31.95 -10.03 -19.47
N SER A 12 -32.41 -9.98 -18.22
CA SER A 12 -31.77 -9.20 -17.14
C SER A 12 -30.37 -9.73 -16.80
N SER A 13 -30.21 -11.05 -16.73
CA SER A 13 -28.93 -11.68 -16.41
C SER A 13 -27.85 -11.51 -17.49
N ILE A 14 -28.26 -11.34 -18.77
CA ILE A 14 -27.40 -11.02 -19.91
C ILE A 14 -27.05 -9.51 -19.89
N ALA A 15 -28.02 -8.65 -19.56
CA ALA A 15 -27.81 -7.21 -19.42
C ALA A 15 -26.77 -6.85 -18.33
N GLU A 16 -26.72 -7.61 -17.24
CA GLU A 16 -25.75 -7.46 -16.13
C GLU A 16 -24.30 -7.86 -16.48
N THR A 17 -24.06 -8.48 -17.63
CA THR A 17 -22.70 -8.83 -18.12
C THR A 17 -22.30 -8.08 -19.38
N SER A 18 -23.16 -7.21 -19.88
CA SER A 18 -22.88 -6.40 -21.05
C SER A 18 -21.71 -5.45 -20.81
N VAL A 19 -20.96 -5.15 -21.89
CA VAL A 19 -19.86 -4.18 -21.86
C VAL A 19 -20.33 -2.81 -21.34
N GLU A 20 -21.55 -2.41 -21.70
CA GLU A 20 -22.15 -1.14 -21.27
C GLU A 20 -22.44 -1.13 -19.77
N TYR A 21 -22.97 -2.23 -19.22
CA TYR A 21 -23.19 -2.38 -17.80
C TYR A 21 -21.87 -2.31 -17.02
N GLN A 22 -20.86 -3.10 -17.41
CA GLN A 22 -19.56 -3.08 -16.74
C GLN A 22 -18.92 -1.69 -16.80
N ARG A 23 -19.03 -0.99 -17.94
CA ARG A 23 -18.53 0.39 -18.08
C ARG A 23 -19.25 1.37 -17.15
N LYS A 24 -20.56 1.23 -17.00
CA LYS A 24 -21.36 2.03 -16.07
C LYS A 24 -20.93 1.77 -14.62
N GLN A 25 -20.77 0.50 -14.24
CA GLN A 25 -20.30 0.10 -12.91
C GLN A 25 -18.88 0.60 -12.64
N TRP A 26 -17.98 0.51 -13.61
CA TRP A 26 -16.60 1.04 -13.50
C TRP A 26 -16.57 2.54 -13.27
N ASN A 27 -17.40 3.30 -13.98
CA ASN A 27 -17.48 4.75 -13.79
C ASN A 27 -18.07 5.11 -12.41
N ALA A 28 -19.08 4.38 -11.94
CA ALA A 28 -19.62 4.55 -10.60
C ALA A 28 -18.56 4.25 -9.53
N LEU A 29 -17.84 3.13 -9.67
CA LEU A 29 -16.74 2.72 -8.80
C LEU A 29 -15.64 3.79 -8.73
N LYS A 30 -15.21 4.30 -9.89
CA LYS A 30 -14.22 5.37 -9.99
C LYS A 30 -14.66 6.64 -9.25
N ASN A 31 -15.90 7.08 -9.46
CA ASN A 31 -16.40 8.30 -8.85
C ASN A 31 -16.51 8.14 -7.32
N GLU A 32 -16.99 7.00 -6.86
CA GLU A 32 -17.17 6.75 -5.43
C GLU A 32 -15.83 6.61 -4.70
N ILE A 33 -14.86 5.88 -5.27
CA ILE A 33 -13.50 5.81 -4.72
C ILE A 33 -12.88 7.22 -4.62
N ASN A 34 -13.00 8.03 -5.66
CA ASN A 34 -12.46 9.39 -5.64
C ASN A 34 -13.12 10.27 -4.57
N ARG A 35 -14.44 10.17 -4.42
CA ARG A 35 -15.19 10.89 -3.38
C ARG A 35 -14.71 10.49 -1.99
N LEU A 36 -14.68 9.19 -1.69
CA LEU A 36 -14.29 8.65 -0.39
C LEU A 36 -12.85 9.00 -0.02
N VAL A 37 -11.91 8.89 -0.96
CA VAL A 37 -10.50 9.24 -0.73
C VAL A 37 -10.34 10.74 -0.44
N ASN A 38 -11.05 11.61 -1.16
CA ASN A 38 -10.96 13.06 -0.93
C ASN A 38 -11.61 13.51 0.38
N GLU A 39 -12.64 12.80 0.86
CA GLU A 39 -13.30 13.08 2.14
C GLU A 39 -12.54 12.52 3.36
N ALA A 40 -11.48 11.72 3.15
CA ALA A 40 -10.75 11.04 4.21
C ALA A 40 -9.98 12.01 5.12
N ASN A 41 -10.17 11.87 6.43
CA ASN A 41 -9.45 12.57 7.47
C ASN A 41 -9.25 11.66 8.70
N GLN A 42 -8.49 12.13 9.68
CA GLN A 42 -8.14 11.34 10.87
C GLN A 42 -9.36 10.92 11.71
N THR A 43 -10.44 11.71 11.74
CA THR A 43 -11.63 11.42 12.58
C THR A 43 -12.62 10.48 11.89
N ASN A 44 -12.67 10.47 10.56
CA ASN A 44 -13.64 9.68 9.79
C ASN A 44 -13.04 8.45 9.08
N ILE A 45 -11.72 8.22 9.16
CA ILE A 45 -11.02 7.16 8.42
C ILE A 45 -11.65 5.77 8.61
N CYS A 46 -12.10 5.43 9.82
CA CYS A 46 -12.80 4.16 10.08
C CYS A 46 -14.12 4.02 9.30
N SER A 47 -14.87 5.12 9.15
CA SER A 47 -16.10 5.15 8.35
C SER A 47 -15.80 5.06 6.86
N ILE A 48 -14.78 5.78 6.40
CA ILE A 48 -14.32 5.76 5.00
C ILE A 48 -13.83 4.36 4.61
N LEU A 49 -13.04 3.70 5.46
CA LEU A 49 -12.60 2.32 5.24
C LEU A 49 -13.79 1.37 5.08
N LYS A 50 -14.78 1.43 5.99
CA LYS A 50 -16.00 0.63 5.87
C LYS A 50 -16.77 0.91 4.57
N GLN A 51 -16.78 2.14 4.08
CA GLN A 51 -17.41 2.47 2.80
C GLN A 51 -16.58 1.99 1.60
N LEU A 52 -15.26 2.07 1.66
CA LEU A 52 -14.36 1.57 0.62
C LEU A 52 -14.44 0.05 0.48
N PHE A 53 -14.49 -0.70 1.58
CA PHE A 53 -14.70 -2.16 1.54
C PHE A 53 -16.09 -2.56 1.01
N LYS A 54 -17.03 -1.61 0.88
CA LYS A 54 -18.28 -1.86 0.14
C LYS A 54 -18.11 -1.84 -1.38
N GLN A 55 -17.09 -1.14 -1.86
CA GLN A 55 -16.75 -1.03 -3.27
C GLN A 55 -15.74 -2.11 -3.65
N ASN A 56 -15.77 -2.65 -4.87
CA ASN A 56 -14.81 -3.67 -5.32
C ASN A 56 -13.40 -3.07 -5.54
N ILE A 57 -12.62 -2.96 -4.46
CA ILE A 57 -11.27 -2.38 -4.50
C ILE A 57 -10.29 -3.30 -5.25
N VAL A 58 -10.54 -4.61 -5.33
CA VAL A 58 -9.73 -5.54 -6.13
C VAL A 58 -9.78 -5.15 -7.59
N HIS A 59 -10.99 -5.07 -8.15
CA HIS A 59 -11.20 -4.61 -9.52
C HIS A 59 -10.75 -3.15 -9.69
N GLY A 60 -11.01 -2.32 -8.69
CA GLY A 60 -10.63 -0.91 -8.64
C GLY A 60 -9.18 -0.62 -8.21
N THR A 61 -8.27 -1.60 -8.17
CA THR A 61 -6.93 -1.42 -7.56
C THR A 61 -6.16 -0.26 -8.21
N GLY A 62 -6.20 -0.17 -9.54
CA GLY A 62 -5.57 0.94 -10.27
C GLY A 62 -6.30 2.28 -10.11
N LEU A 63 -7.62 2.28 -9.87
CA LEU A 63 -8.40 3.48 -9.59
C LEU A 63 -8.09 4.03 -8.19
N PHE A 64 -8.10 3.15 -7.18
CA PHE A 64 -7.79 3.50 -5.79
C PHE A 64 -6.39 4.08 -5.65
N THR A 65 -5.37 3.36 -6.12
CA THR A 65 -3.97 3.85 -6.04
C THR A 65 -3.79 5.18 -6.77
N ARG A 66 -4.42 5.36 -7.94
CA ARG A 66 -4.38 6.65 -8.67
C ARG A 66 -5.07 7.77 -7.90
N SER A 67 -6.21 7.46 -7.28
CA SER A 67 -6.99 8.41 -6.48
C SER A 67 -6.19 8.91 -5.29
N VAL A 68 -5.61 7.99 -4.51
CA VAL A 68 -4.82 8.32 -3.32
C VAL A 68 -3.58 9.13 -3.66
N ILE A 69 -2.82 8.75 -4.70
CA ILE A 69 -1.64 9.51 -5.15
C ILE A 69 -2.05 10.94 -5.55
N LYS A 70 -3.17 11.11 -6.26
CA LYS A 70 -3.66 12.44 -6.64
C LYS A 70 -4.12 13.27 -5.45
N ALA A 71 -4.86 12.66 -4.52
CA ALA A 71 -5.35 13.34 -3.33
C ALA A 71 -4.18 13.79 -2.43
N GLN A 72 -3.19 12.93 -2.24
CA GLN A 72 -1.97 13.27 -1.50
C GLN A 72 -1.18 14.40 -2.19
N ALA A 73 -1.04 14.35 -3.51
CA ALA A 73 -0.37 15.42 -4.25
C ALA A 73 -1.08 16.77 -4.14
N ALA A 74 -2.41 16.78 -4.00
CA ALA A 74 -3.21 17.98 -3.78
C ALA A 74 -3.15 18.47 -2.31
N LEU A 75 -3.07 17.55 -1.35
CA LEU A 75 -3.05 17.83 0.09
C LEU A 75 -1.91 17.09 0.83
N PRO A 76 -0.64 17.53 0.68
CA PRO A 76 0.51 16.87 1.32
C PRO A 76 0.44 16.88 2.86
N GLY A 77 -0.31 17.80 3.47
CA GLY A 77 -0.53 17.85 4.92
C GLY A 77 -1.29 16.63 5.47
N HIS A 78 -2.06 15.91 4.64
CA HIS A 78 -2.84 14.74 5.05
C HIS A 78 -2.15 13.41 4.69
N THR A 79 -0.86 13.43 4.33
CA THR A 79 -0.15 12.24 3.84
C THR A 79 -0.18 11.07 4.84
N SER A 80 -0.12 11.33 6.14
CA SER A 80 -0.21 10.29 7.18
C SER A 80 -1.58 9.58 7.17
N VAL A 81 -2.67 10.30 6.89
CA VAL A 81 -4.03 9.73 6.76
C VAL A 81 -4.12 8.85 5.53
N TYR A 82 -3.58 9.29 4.39
CA TYR A 82 -3.55 8.50 3.16
C TYR A 82 -2.71 7.24 3.32
N ALA A 83 -1.57 7.32 4.01
CA ALA A 83 -0.74 6.16 4.30
C ALA A 83 -1.43 5.16 5.23
N ALA A 84 -2.18 5.64 6.24
CA ALA A 84 -2.99 4.79 7.11
C ALA A 84 -4.15 4.11 6.36
N LEU A 85 -4.76 4.82 5.40
CA LEU A 85 -5.80 4.24 4.54
C LEU A 85 -5.22 3.11 3.68
N VAL A 86 -4.05 3.35 3.09
CA VAL A 86 -3.34 2.36 2.28
C VAL A 86 -2.90 1.17 3.12
N SER A 87 -2.42 1.36 4.36
CA SER A 87 -1.96 0.24 5.20
C SER A 87 -3.07 -0.75 5.54
N VAL A 88 -4.26 -0.25 5.88
CA VAL A 88 -5.43 -1.11 6.13
C VAL A 88 -5.87 -1.83 4.86
N ILE A 89 -5.91 -1.15 3.72
CA ILE A 89 -6.32 -1.80 2.46
C ILE A 89 -5.28 -2.83 2.01
N ASN A 90 -3.99 -2.53 2.15
CA ASN A 90 -2.89 -3.41 1.79
C ASN A 90 -2.89 -4.72 2.58
N LEU A 91 -3.34 -4.68 3.84
CA LEU A 91 -3.50 -5.86 4.67
C LEU A 91 -4.50 -6.88 4.06
N TRP A 92 -5.58 -6.39 3.44
CA TRP A 92 -6.60 -7.25 2.83
C TRP A 92 -6.38 -7.46 1.33
N ILE A 93 -5.72 -6.52 0.66
CA ILE A 93 -5.53 -6.49 -0.79
C ILE A 93 -4.08 -6.08 -1.06
N GLU A 94 -3.17 -7.04 -0.88
CA GLU A 94 -1.72 -6.85 -1.04
C GLU A 94 -1.29 -6.19 -2.37
N PRO A 95 -1.93 -6.47 -3.54
CA PRO A 95 -1.58 -5.82 -4.79
C PRO A 95 -1.64 -4.28 -4.76
N VAL A 96 -2.43 -3.70 -3.85
CA VAL A 96 -2.52 -2.25 -3.66
C VAL A 96 -1.18 -1.66 -3.19
N GLY A 97 -0.52 -2.31 -2.22
CA GLY A 97 0.77 -1.84 -1.69
C GLY A 97 1.90 -1.94 -2.71
N ILE A 98 1.93 -3.02 -3.49
CA ILE A 98 2.90 -3.19 -4.57
C ILE A 98 2.69 -2.12 -5.64
N LEU A 99 1.45 -1.95 -6.12
CA LEU A 99 1.15 -1.03 -7.21
C LEU A 99 1.38 0.43 -6.82
N ILE A 100 1.01 0.83 -5.59
CA ILE A 100 1.22 2.21 -5.15
C ILE A 100 2.71 2.53 -5.04
N GLY A 101 3.51 1.61 -4.49
CA GLY A 101 4.94 1.81 -4.37
C GLY A 101 5.64 1.86 -5.73
N GLN A 102 5.31 0.96 -6.66
CA GLN A 102 5.84 1.01 -8.04
C GLN A 102 5.49 2.33 -8.73
N ARG A 103 4.25 2.82 -8.56
CA ARG A 103 3.80 4.11 -9.14
C ARG A 103 4.54 5.30 -8.53
N LEU A 104 4.74 5.32 -7.22
CA LEU A 104 5.47 6.41 -6.54
C LEU A 104 6.94 6.43 -6.95
N ILE A 105 7.61 5.27 -6.99
CA ILE A 105 9.02 5.20 -7.38
C ILE A 105 9.23 5.57 -8.85
N SER A 106 8.40 5.07 -9.77
CA SER A 106 8.43 5.51 -11.17
C SER A 106 8.14 7.01 -11.31
N SER A 107 7.14 7.54 -10.57
CA SER A 107 6.83 8.97 -10.59
C SER A 107 8.00 9.81 -10.09
N PHE A 108 8.63 9.42 -8.98
CA PHE A 108 9.82 10.08 -8.46
C PHE A 108 10.94 10.13 -9.50
N ARG A 109 11.28 9.00 -10.13
CA ARG A 109 12.34 8.95 -11.17
C ARG A 109 12.06 9.88 -12.34
N ARG A 110 10.82 9.90 -12.83
CA ARG A 110 10.41 10.79 -13.93
C ARG A 110 10.45 12.26 -13.52
N GLN A 111 9.95 12.60 -12.34
CA GLN A 111 9.93 13.97 -11.81
C GLN A 111 11.35 14.47 -11.53
N TYR A 112 12.22 13.61 -11.00
CA TYR A 112 13.62 13.89 -10.74
C TYR A 112 14.37 14.18 -12.04
N LYS A 113 14.21 13.33 -13.06
CA LYS A 113 14.81 13.55 -14.39
C LYS A 113 14.33 14.84 -15.06
N SER A 114 13.09 15.26 -14.79
CA SER A 114 12.50 16.49 -15.31
C SER A 114 12.75 17.72 -14.42
N ASN A 115 13.53 17.59 -13.33
CA ASN A 115 13.79 18.64 -12.35
C ASN A 115 12.53 19.27 -11.72
N GLU A 116 11.46 18.48 -11.53
CA GLU A 116 10.21 18.93 -10.90
C GLU A 116 10.27 18.79 -9.36
N ILE A 117 11.12 19.56 -8.69
CA ILE A 117 11.45 19.42 -7.25
C ILE A 117 10.20 19.40 -6.35
N ALA A 118 9.23 20.29 -6.59
CA ALA A 118 8.00 20.33 -5.79
C ALA A 118 7.16 19.04 -5.87
N LYS A 119 7.14 18.38 -7.04
CA LYS A 119 6.44 17.10 -7.21
C LYS A 119 7.25 15.95 -6.60
N CYS A 120 8.58 15.98 -6.74
CA CYS A 120 9.47 15.06 -6.06
C CYS A 120 9.24 15.07 -4.55
N LEU A 121 9.19 16.26 -3.94
CA LEU A 121 8.96 16.44 -2.51
C LEU A 121 7.64 15.78 -2.04
N SER A 122 6.56 15.99 -2.79
CA SER A 122 5.27 15.35 -2.47
C SER A 122 5.34 13.82 -2.56
N THR A 123 5.99 13.30 -3.60
CA THR A 123 6.15 11.86 -3.83
C THR A 123 7.00 11.21 -2.73
N ILE A 124 8.16 11.78 -2.40
CA ILE A 124 9.05 11.21 -1.36
C ILE A 124 8.39 11.30 0.02
N LYS A 125 7.64 12.37 0.32
CA LYS A 125 6.86 12.45 1.56
C LYS A 125 5.85 11.30 1.66
N PHE A 126 5.18 10.96 0.56
CA PHE A 126 4.27 9.82 0.58
C PHE A 126 5.00 8.48 0.77
N VAL A 127 6.13 8.28 0.09
CA VAL A 127 6.98 7.09 0.31
C VAL A 127 7.41 6.98 1.78
N ALA A 128 7.82 8.08 2.41
CA ALA A 128 8.22 8.11 3.82
C ALA A 128 7.11 7.61 4.75
N HIS A 129 5.88 8.11 4.58
CA HIS A 129 4.77 7.67 5.41
C HIS A 129 4.33 6.21 5.13
N LEU A 130 4.50 5.71 3.90
CA LEU A 130 4.25 4.28 3.60
C LEU A 130 5.30 3.37 4.26
N VAL A 131 6.55 3.82 4.36
CA VAL A 131 7.60 3.13 5.13
C VAL A 131 7.30 3.17 6.62
N ASN A 132 6.83 4.31 7.15
CA ASN A 132 6.45 4.42 8.55
C ASN A 132 5.30 3.46 8.93
N GLN A 133 4.35 3.27 8.01
CA GLN A 133 3.23 2.33 8.15
C GLN A 133 3.58 0.89 7.77
N ASN A 134 4.86 0.57 7.50
CA ASN A 134 5.34 -0.76 7.11
C ASN A 134 4.65 -1.36 5.86
N VAL A 135 4.12 -0.51 4.98
CA VAL A 135 3.63 -0.95 3.65
C VAL A 135 4.81 -1.19 2.70
N LEU A 136 5.82 -0.33 2.79
CA LEU A 136 7.07 -0.45 2.04
C LEU A 136 8.20 -0.76 3.01
N HIS A 137 9.10 -1.65 2.61
CA HIS A 137 10.27 -1.99 3.41
C HIS A 137 11.23 -0.80 3.45
N GLU A 138 11.86 -0.55 4.60
CA GLU A 138 12.77 0.58 4.82
C GLU A 138 14.01 0.62 3.91
N ILE A 139 14.32 -0.48 3.21
CA ILE A 139 15.40 -0.51 2.22
C ILE A 139 15.17 0.52 1.11
N ILE A 140 13.92 0.76 0.68
CA ILE A 140 13.64 1.79 -0.34
C ILE A 140 13.96 3.20 0.16
N ALA A 141 13.74 3.48 1.45
CA ALA A 141 14.07 4.77 2.04
C ALA A 141 15.59 5.00 2.05
N LEU A 142 16.36 3.97 2.41
CA LEU A 142 17.83 4.04 2.37
C LEU A 142 18.35 4.17 0.94
N GLN A 143 17.79 3.44 -0.03
CA GLN A 143 18.16 3.54 -1.44
C GLN A 143 17.90 4.94 -1.99
N LEU A 144 16.74 5.55 -1.68
CA LEU A 144 16.42 6.92 -2.07
C LEU A 144 17.41 7.93 -1.47
N LEU A 145 17.73 7.80 -0.18
CA LEU A 145 18.70 8.68 0.49
C LEU A 145 20.11 8.55 -0.09
N LEU A 146 20.56 7.32 -0.36
CA LEU A 146 21.85 7.08 -0.99
C LEU A 146 21.90 7.65 -2.41
N PHE A 147 20.82 7.51 -3.17
CA PHE A 147 20.72 8.09 -4.51
C PHE A 147 20.81 9.62 -4.48
N LEU A 148 20.03 10.27 -3.60
CA LEU A 148 20.03 11.73 -3.47
C LEU A 148 21.37 12.28 -2.97
N LEU A 149 22.08 11.55 -2.09
CA LEU A 149 23.30 12.02 -1.45
C LEU A 149 24.61 11.56 -2.12
N HIS A 150 24.54 10.84 -3.25
CA HIS A 150 25.74 10.35 -3.94
C HIS A 150 26.56 11.49 -4.55
N ASN A 151 25.91 12.38 -5.31
CA ASN A 151 26.49 13.62 -5.85
C ASN A 151 25.43 14.73 -5.76
N PRO A 152 25.14 15.24 -4.56
CA PRO A 152 23.95 16.05 -4.33
C PRO A 152 24.14 17.48 -4.85
N SER A 153 23.12 17.98 -5.55
CA SER A 153 22.85 19.41 -5.68
C SER A 153 22.21 19.97 -4.40
N ASP A 154 22.12 21.30 -4.25
CA ASP A 154 21.45 21.92 -3.10
C ASP A 154 19.99 21.45 -2.96
N ASP A 155 19.27 21.28 -4.08
CA ASP A 155 17.90 20.78 -4.10
C ASP A 155 17.83 19.30 -3.67
N ASP A 156 18.81 18.48 -4.03
CA ASP A 156 18.87 17.07 -3.60
C ASP A 156 19.08 16.94 -2.09
N VAL A 157 19.92 17.82 -1.52
CA VAL A 157 20.12 17.89 -0.07
C VAL A 157 18.81 18.30 0.62
N GLU A 158 18.10 19.28 0.08
CA GLU A 158 16.79 19.68 0.62
C GLU A 158 15.78 18.53 0.59
N LEU A 159 15.65 17.84 -0.55
CA LEU A 159 14.78 16.66 -0.68
C LEU A 159 15.16 15.56 0.32
N ALA A 160 16.46 15.29 0.47
CA ALA A 160 16.94 14.27 1.41
C ALA A 160 16.63 14.66 2.87
N ILE A 161 16.82 15.93 3.25
CA ILE A 161 16.52 16.42 4.60
C ILE A 161 15.03 16.29 4.90
N GLU A 162 14.17 16.75 3.98
CA GLU A 162 12.71 16.63 4.15
C GLU A 162 12.28 15.16 4.25
N PHE A 163 12.89 14.27 3.47
CA PHE A 163 12.60 12.84 3.57
C PHE A 163 13.01 12.23 4.92
N VAL A 164 14.19 12.59 5.45
CA VAL A 164 14.63 12.11 6.78
C VAL A 164 13.75 12.68 7.90
N LYS A 165 13.24 13.92 7.78
CA LYS A 165 12.30 14.47 8.77
C LYS A 165 11.05 13.59 8.92
N GLU A 166 10.53 13.07 7.81
CA GLU A 166 9.29 12.28 7.79
C GLU A 166 9.49 10.81 8.22
N CYS A 167 10.57 10.15 7.82
CA CYS A 167 10.80 8.72 8.12
C CYS A 167 11.96 8.42 9.10
N GLY A 168 12.66 9.45 9.59
CA GLY A 168 13.87 9.30 10.40
C GLY A 168 13.65 8.55 11.72
N GLN A 169 12.48 8.74 12.36
CA GLN A 169 12.16 7.97 13.57
C GLN A 169 12.05 6.48 13.29
N LYS A 170 11.37 6.09 12.20
CA LYS A 170 11.21 4.69 11.80
C LYS A 170 12.56 4.06 11.43
N LEU A 171 13.37 4.77 10.65
CA LEU A 171 14.72 4.32 10.29
C LEU A 171 15.62 4.15 11.51
N SER A 172 15.50 5.01 12.51
CA SER A 172 16.26 4.89 13.77
C SER A 172 15.90 3.62 14.55
N GLN A 173 14.64 3.18 14.49
CA GLN A 173 14.15 1.99 15.17
C GLN A 173 14.54 0.70 14.43
N VAL A 174 14.40 0.67 13.10
CA VAL A 174 14.57 -0.55 12.31
C VAL A 174 16.02 -0.72 11.81
N ASN A 175 16.64 0.36 11.33
CA ASN A 175 18.00 0.32 10.78
C ASN A 175 18.86 1.53 11.23
N PRO A 176 19.29 1.57 12.51
CA PRO A 176 20.09 2.67 13.04
C PRO A 176 21.46 2.78 12.36
N ARG A 177 22.03 1.65 11.88
CA ARG A 177 23.33 1.65 11.18
C ARG A 177 23.22 2.37 9.84
N GLY A 178 22.19 2.06 9.05
CA GLY A 178 21.91 2.74 7.78
C GLY A 178 21.70 4.24 7.99
N LEU A 179 20.88 4.61 8.98
CA LEU A 179 20.63 6.02 9.30
C LEU A 179 21.91 6.77 9.72
N ASN A 180 22.75 6.17 10.58
CA ASN A 180 24.01 6.77 11.01
C ASN A 180 25.00 6.98 9.84
N SER A 181 24.98 6.10 8.84
CA SER A 181 25.76 6.29 7.61
C SER A 181 25.29 7.54 6.86
N ILE A 182 23.98 7.73 6.72
CA ILE A 182 23.40 8.92 6.07
C ILE A 182 23.78 10.20 6.83
N PHE A 183 23.71 10.21 8.17
CA PHE A 183 24.14 11.34 8.98
C PHE A 183 25.64 11.64 8.87
N SER A 184 26.47 10.63 8.64
CA SER A 184 27.89 10.82 8.37
C SER A 184 28.09 11.58 7.05
N THR A 185 27.35 11.21 6.00
CA THR A 185 27.34 11.94 4.73
C THR A 185 26.88 13.39 4.90
N PHE A 186 25.79 13.64 5.64
CA PHE A 186 25.35 15.01 5.94
C PHE A 186 26.41 15.83 6.70
N LYS A 187 27.17 15.20 7.61
CA LYS A 187 28.27 15.87 8.32
C LYS A 187 29.41 16.28 7.39
N ASP A 188 29.70 15.47 6.37
CA ASP A 188 30.72 15.81 5.38
C ASP A 188 30.21 16.90 4.42
N LEU A 189 28.94 16.84 4.02
CA LEU A 189 28.29 17.92 3.26
C LEU A 189 28.24 19.25 4.02
N LEU A 190 28.10 19.23 5.35
CA LEU A 190 28.13 20.44 6.17
C LEU A 190 29.48 21.18 6.07
N LYS A 191 30.59 20.44 5.94
CA LYS A 191 31.94 21.01 5.82
C LYS A 191 32.21 21.57 4.42
N ILE A 192 31.64 20.93 3.40
CA ILE A 192 31.88 21.24 1.99
C ILE A 192 30.93 22.33 1.49
N SER A 193 29.70 22.39 2.00
CA SER A 193 28.67 23.29 1.48
C SER A 193 28.95 24.76 1.81
N SER A 194 29.06 25.57 0.75
CA SER A 194 29.15 27.03 0.85
C SER A 194 27.79 27.69 1.08
N ASN A 195 26.69 27.02 0.69
CA ASN A 195 25.34 27.55 0.80
C ASN A 195 24.84 27.58 2.25
N GLU A 196 24.56 28.78 2.75
CA GLU A 196 24.08 29.01 4.12
C GLU A 196 22.73 28.36 4.38
N ARG A 197 21.82 28.32 3.39
CA ARG A 197 20.51 27.69 3.51
C ARG A 197 20.65 26.18 3.76
N THR A 198 21.43 25.50 2.93
CA THR A 198 21.69 24.06 3.03
C THR A 198 22.34 23.74 4.39
N ARG A 199 23.30 24.56 4.83
CA ARG A 199 23.95 24.42 6.14
C ARG A 199 22.95 24.50 7.30
N ASN A 200 22.10 25.54 7.30
CA ASN A 200 21.09 25.75 8.35
C ASN A 200 20.07 24.59 8.38
N MET A 201 19.69 24.05 7.22
CA MET A 201 18.79 22.90 7.13
C MET A 201 19.43 21.62 7.69
N ILE A 202 20.72 21.38 7.41
CA ILE A 202 21.47 20.24 7.96
C ILE A 202 21.61 20.39 9.48
N GLU A 203 21.93 21.59 9.98
CA GLU A 203 22.02 21.85 11.42
C GLU A 203 20.69 21.59 12.14
N ALA A 204 19.58 22.06 11.58
CA ALA A 204 18.24 21.76 12.08
C ALA A 204 17.95 20.24 12.10
N LEU A 205 18.42 19.49 11.10
CA LEU A 205 18.29 18.04 11.07
C LEU A 205 19.07 17.35 12.22
N PHE A 206 20.26 17.84 12.57
CA PHE A 206 21.02 17.32 13.71
C PHE A 206 20.35 17.60 15.06
N VAL A 207 19.63 18.72 15.20
CA VAL A 207 18.81 18.99 16.39
C VAL A 207 17.69 17.95 16.48
N LEU A 208 16.96 17.70 15.39
CA LEU A 208 15.90 16.69 15.36
C LEU A 208 16.42 15.28 15.69
N GLN A 209 17.62 14.93 15.23
CA GLN A 209 18.26 13.65 15.56
C GLN A 209 18.57 13.54 17.06
N LYS A 210 19.11 14.59 17.67
CA LYS A 210 19.41 14.63 19.12
C LYS A 210 18.13 14.48 19.95
N ASP A 211 17.04 15.10 19.48
CA ASP A 211 15.72 14.99 20.09
C ASP A 211 15.01 13.68 19.76
N LYS A 212 15.65 12.76 19.03
CA LYS A 212 15.10 11.46 18.60
C LYS A 212 13.76 11.59 17.86
N PHE A 213 13.60 12.64 17.06
CA PHE A 213 12.41 12.89 16.25
C PHE A 213 11.10 12.99 17.06
N LYS A 214 11.15 13.51 18.30
CA LYS A 214 9.95 13.66 19.15
C LYS A 214 8.79 14.42 18.47
N GLU A 215 9.11 15.48 17.72
CA GLU A 215 8.11 16.30 17.01
C GLU A 215 7.62 15.65 15.71
N ASN A 216 8.33 14.65 15.17
CA ASN A 216 8.02 13.96 13.93
C ASN A 216 7.87 12.45 14.19
N PRO A 217 6.78 12.02 14.86
CA PRO A 217 6.55 10.62 15.09
C PRO A 217 6.31 9.87 13.78
N ALA A 218 6.84 8.65 13.65
CA ALA A 218 6.69 7.81 12.47
C ALA A 218 5.20 7.61 12.12
N ILE A 219 4.39 7.28 13.13
CA ILE A 219 2.94 7.14 12.99
C ILE A 219 2.28 8.17 13.89
N SER A 220 1.45 9.04 13.30
CA SER A 220 0.67 10.01 14.06
C SER A 220 -0.33 9.29 14.98
N THR A 221 -0.60 9.89 16.14
CA THR A 221 -1.51 9.32 17.15
C THR A 221 -2.88 9.00 16.56
N GLY A 222 -3.38 7.77 16.74
CA GLY A 222 -4.68 7.36 16.21
C GLY A 222 -4.71 6.97 14.73
N LEU A 223 -3.56 6.91 14.04
CA LEU A 223 -3.43 6.41 12.67
C LEU A 223 -2.75 5.03 12.57
N ASN A 224 -2.54 4.35 13.70
CA ASN A 224 -2.03 2.99 13.75
C ASN A 224 -3.21 2.00 13.84
N PHE A 225 -3.62 1.45 12.69
CA PHE A 225 -4.77 0.52 12.60
C PHE A 225 -4.36 -0.94 12.44
N VAL A 226 -3.14 -1.20 11.98
CA VAL A 226 -2.67 -2.54 11.63
C VAL A 226 -1.57 -2.95 12.59
N HIS A 227 -1.83 -4.03 13.34
CA HIS A 227 -0.85 -4.60 14.25
C HIS A 227 0.36 -5.15 13.49
N GLU A 228 1.56 -5.01 14.07
CA GLU A 228 2.86 -5.32 13.43
C GLU A 228 2.91 -6.74 12.84
N ASN A 229 2.38 -7.73 13.56
CA ASN A 229 2.36 -9.14 13.13
C ASN A 229 1.61 -9.41 11.81
N TYR A 230 0.64 -8.55 11.44
CA TYR A 230 -0.17 -8.76 10.24
C TYR A 230 0.25 -7.85 9.08
N GLN A 231 1.26 -6.99 9.27
CA GLN A 231 1.67 -6.04 8.23
C GLN A 231 2.28 -6.77 7.02
N CYS A 232 1.78 -6.45 5.84
CA CYS A 232 2.32 -6.94 4.57
C CYS A 232 3.28 -5.91 3.99
N THR A 233 4.58 -6.12 4.18
CA THR A 233 5.63 -5.19 3.76
C THR A 233 6.22 -5.58 2.41
N HIS A 234 6.23 -4.63 1.48
CA HIS A 234 6.68 -4.86 0.10
C HIS A 234 8.10 -4.36 -0.15
N MET A 235 8.90 -5.21 -0.79
CA MET A 235 10.23 -4.88 -1.28
C MET A 235 10.15 -4.34 -2.70
N ILE A 236 10.33 -3.03 -2.87
CA ILE A 236 10.29 -2.38 -4.18
C ILE A 236 11.66 -1.74 -4.44
N PRO A 237 12.40 -2.17 -5.48
CA PRO A 237 13.69 -1.59 -5.80
C PRO A 237 13.51 -0.19 -6.39
N LEU A 238 14.50 0.69 -6.19
CA LEU A 238 14.53 2.01 -6.83
C LEU A 238 14.48 1.90 -8.36
N GLU A 239 15.13 0.89 -8.94
CA GLU A 239 15.15 0.61 -10.37
C GLU A 239 13.94 -0.19 -10.87
N CYS A 240 12.78 -0.10 -10.21
CA CYS A 240 11.60 -0.84 -10.64
C CYS A 240 11.18 -0.53 -12.08
N GLY A 241 10.56 -1.51 -12.75
CA GLY A 241 9.96 -1.33 -14.07
C GLY A 241 8.81 -0.31 -14.07
N GLU A 242 8.34 0.06 -15.26
CA GLU A 242 7.22 0.98 -15.38
C GLU A 242 5.91 0.32 -14.90
N PRO A 243 5.12 1.00 -14.04
CA PRO A 243 3.89 0.43 -13.52
C PRO A 243 2.88 0.28 -14.65
N VAL A 244 2.09 -0.80 -14.61
CA VAL A 244 1.10 -1.12 -15.65
C VAL A 244 0.07 0.04 -15.77
N PRO A 245 0.06 0.78 -16.89
CA PRO A 245 -0.76 1.99 -17.03
C PRO A 245 -2.24 1.67 -17.20
N PHE A 246 -2.55 0.48 -17.71
CA PHE A 246 -3.90 0.06 -18.08
C PHE A 246 -4.79 -0.29 -16.89
N LEU A 247 -4.23 -0.53 -15.69
CA LEU A 247 -5.02 -0.89 -14.49
C LEU A 247 -6.00 0.22 -14.03
N ALA A 248 -5.84 1.46 -14.51
CA ALA A 248 -6.77 2.55 -14.23
C ALA A 248 -7.73 2.85 -15.41
N ALA A 249 -7.61 2.10 -16.51
CA ALA A 249 -8.48 2.17 -17.67
C ALA A 249 -9.53 1.05 -17.62
N PHE A 250 -10.68 1.28 -18.24
CA PHE A 250 -11.72 0.27 -18.31
C PHE A 250 -11.31 -0.83 -19.29
N THR A 251 -11.44 -2.07 -18.84
CA THR A 251 -11.25 -3.28 -19.62
C THR A 251 -12.51 -4.11 -19.49
N TYR A 252 -12.97 -4.70 -20.60
CA TYR A 252 -14.04 -5.68 -20.52
C TYR A 252 -13.53 -6.95 -19.85
N ASP A 253 -14.26 -7.43 -18.86
CA ASP A 253 -13.94 -8.64 -18.11
C ASP A 253 -14.95 -9.74 -18.44
N PRO A 254 -14.53 -10.84 -19.11
CA PRO A 254 -15.42 -11.94 -19.42
C PRO A 254 -15.88 -12.72 -18.17
N LYS A 255 -15.07 -12.73 -17.08
CA LYS A 255 -15.34 -13.43 -15.81
C LYS A 255 -15.84 -12.48 -14.71
N TYR A 256 -16.42 -11.34 -15.09
CA TYR A 256 -16.87 -10.29 -14.16
C TYR A 256 -17.75 -10.79 -13.01
N LYS A 257 -18.68 -11.72 -13.28
CA LYS A 257 -19.56 -12.30 -12.24
C LYS A 257 -18.78 -13.05 -11.17
N GLU A 258 -17.82 -13.86 -11.57
CA GLU A 258 -16.97 -14.65 -10.66
C GLU A 258 -16.12 -13.72 -9.79
N HIS A 259 -15.52 -12.68 -10.38
CA HIS A 259 -14.72 -11.71 -9.64
C HIS A 259 -15.55 -10.89 -8.64
N GLU A 260 -16.80 -10.54 -8.99
CA GLU A 260 -17.73 -9.89 -8.06
C GLU A 260 -18.11 -10.82 -6.90
N GLU A 261 -18.31 -12.11 -7.16
CA GLU A 261 -18.60 -13.09 -6.11
C GLU A 261 -17.41 -13.33 -5.18
N GLN A 262 -16.20 -13.45 -5.72
CA GLN A 262 -14.96 -13.51 -4.94
C GLN A 262 -14.82 -12.28 -4.03
N TYR A 263 -15.10 -11.08 -4.55
CA TYR A 263 -15.02 -9.88 -3.73
C TYR A 263 -16.09 -9.86 -2.63
N LYS A 264 -17.30 -10.37 -2.87
CA LYS A 264 -18.33 -10.52 -1.82
C LYS A 264 -17.87 -11.44 -0.69
N VAL A 265 -17.03 -12.44 -0.96
CA VAL A 265 -16.42 -13.27 0.09
C VAL A 265 -15.49 -12.42 0.95
N ILE A 266 -14.56 -11.69 0.33
CA ILE A 266 -13.63 -10.80 1.05
C ILE A 266 -14.39 -9.76 1.88
N GLN A 267 -15.43 -9.16 1.29
CA GLN A 267 -16.31 -8.21 1.96
C GLN A 267 -16.97 -8.80 3.21
N LYS A 268 -17.52 -10.01 3.12
CA LYS A 268 -18.12 -10.71 4.26
C LYS A 268 -17.08 -10.98 5.35
N LEU A 269 -15.88 -11.45 4.99
CA LEU A 269 -14.81 -11.71 5.95
C LEU A 269 -14.39 -10.46 6.71
N PHE A 270 -14.34 -9.31 6.02
CA PHE A 270 -14.03 -8.01 6.60
C PHE A 270 -15.08 -7.54 7.61
N PHE A 271 -16.38 -7.63 7.27
CA PHE A 271 -17.46 -7.17 8.16
C PHE A 271 -17.82 -8.16 9.26
N GLN A 272 -17.41 -9.42 9.15
CA GLN A 272 -17.64 -10.41 10.18
C GLN A 272 -16.81 -10.07 11.43
N ASN A 273 -17.47 -9.60 12.50
CA ASN A 273 -16.81 -9.36 13.78
C ASN A 273 -16.21 -10.67 14.30
N CYS A 274 -14.88 -10.78 14.35
CA CYS A 274 -14.20 -11.85 15.07
C CYS A 274 -13.54 -11.25 16.30
N SER A 275 -14.00 -11.67 17.46
CA SER A 275 -13.43 -11.28 18.75
C SER A 275 -12.12 -12.02 19.07
N ASP A 276 -11.76 -13.03 18.27
CA ASP A 276 -10.58 -13.88 18.45
C ASP A 276 -9.48 -13.56 17.43
N ASP A 277 -8.26 -13.32 17.92
CA ASP A 277 -7.06 -13.05 17.10
C ASP A 277 -6.69 -14.24 16.18
N GLU A 278 -6.92 -15.48 16.62
CA GLU A 278 -6.66 -16.69 15.81
C GLU A 278 -7.49 -16.76 14.51
N LYS A 279 -8.70 -16.18 14.53
CA LYS A 279 -9.57 -16.13 13.34
C LYS A 279 -9.14 -15.05 12.34
N TYR A 280 -8.35 -14.06 12.76
CA TYR A 280 -7.88 -13.03 11.84
C TYR A 280 -6.88 -13.60 10.83
N GLU A 281 -5.91 -14.38 11.31
CA GLU A 281 -4.90 -15.03 10.45
C GLU A 281 -5.56 -15.96 9.41
N GLU A 282 -6.57 -16.74 9.82
CA GLU A 282 -7.32 -17.61 8.90
C GLU A 282 -8.02 -16.81 7.79
N LYS A 283 -8.68 -15.70 8.14
CA LYS A 283 -9.36 -14.82 7.16
C LYS A 283 -8.39 -14.21 6.14
N TYR A 284 -7.21 -13.77 6.61
CA TYR A 284 -6.19 -13.22 5.73
C TYR A 284 -5.63 -14.30 4.80
N ASN A 285 -5.39 -15.50 5.32
CA ASN A 285 -4.92 -16.61 4.50
C ASN A 285 -5.94 -17.04 3.43
N VAL A 286 -7.25 -17.01 3.72
CA VAL A 286 -8.30 -17.22 2.72
C VAL A 286 -8.25 -16.14 1.64
N THR A 287 -8.15 -14.88 2.06
CA THR A 287 -8.08 -13.74 1.15
C THR A 287 -6.86 -13.84 0.23
N ARG A 288 -5.70 -14.18 0.80
CA ARG A 288 -4.45 -14.43 0.09
C ARG A 288 -4.58 -15.56 -0.93
N LYS A 289 -5.15 -16.71 -0.55
CA LYS A 289 -5.40 -17.84 -1.47
C LYS A 289 -6.23 -17.41 -2.68
N ILE A 290 -7.30 -16.62 -2.49
CA ILE A 290 -8.13 -16.11 -3.60
C ILE A 290 -7.30 -15.30 -4.61
N PHE A 291 -6.35 -14.49 -4.14
CA PHE A 291 -5.50 -13.69 -5.03
C PHE A 291 -4.42 -14.52 -5.75
N PHE A 292 -3.75 -15.45 -5.06
CA PHE A 292 -2.66 -16.22 -5.64
C PHE A 292 -3.14 -17.35 -6.57
N GLN A 293 -4.34 -17.89 -6.33
CA GLN A 293 -4.93 -18.90 -7.22
C GLN A 293 -5.24 -18.31 -8.61
N LYS A 294 -5.57 -17.02 -8.68
CA LYS A 294 -5.80 -16.29 -9.93
C LYS A 294 -4.55 -16.12 -10.80
N SER A 295 -3.36 -16.04 -10.21
CA SER A 295 -2.10 -15.93 -10.98
C SER A 295 -1.76 -17.23 -11.73
N SER A 296 -2.29 -18.38 -11.28
CA SER A 296 -2.06 -19.68 -11.94
C SER A 296 -2.96 -19.88 -13.16
N ASP A 297 -4.10 -19.20 -13.22
CA ASP A 297 -5.05 -19.30 -14.33
C ASP A 297 -4.73 -18.32 -15.47
N ASP A 298 -4.17 -17.13 -15.15
CA ASP A 298 -3.81 -16.10 -16.14
C ASP A 298 -2.53 -16.44 -16.94
N GLU A 299 -1.63 -17.30 -16.42
CA GLU A 299 -0.47 -17.78 -17.18
C GLU A 299 -0.86 -18.76 -18.30
N ASN A 300 -2.00 -19.44 -18.17
CA ASN A 300 -2.46 -20.43 -19.17
C ASN A 300 -3.23 -19.82 -20.35
N GLU A 301 -3.74 -18.60 -20.26
CA GLU A 301 -4.46 -17.95 -21.38
C GLU A 301 -3.53 -17.21 -22.35
N SER A 302 -2.23 -17.05 -22.03
CA SER A 302 -1.25 -16.39 -22.90
C SER A 302 -0.38 -17.32 -23.77
N SER A 303 -0.59 -18.64 -23.71
CA SER A 303 0.25 -19.65 -24.41
C SER A 303 -0.48 -20.52 -25.43
N SER A 304 -1.70 -20.19 -25.85
CA SER A 304 -2.37 -20.92 -26.94
C SER A 304 -2.03 -20.36 -28.33
N MET A 305 -0.76 -20.47 -28.71
CA MET A 305 -0.34 -20.53 -30.11
C MET A 305 0.95 -21.37 -30.25
N ASP A 306 0.78 -22.48 -30.96
CA ASP A 306 1.74 -23.36 -31.61
C ASP A 306 2.46 -24.51 -30.85
N THR A 307 2.10 -25.69 -31.36
CA THR A 307 2.88 -26.92 -31.66
C THR A 307 2.96 -28.08 -30.67
N ASN A 308 2.45 -29.21 -31.18
CA ASN A 308 2.71 -30.60 -30.80
C ASN A 308 4.20 -30.89 -30.59
N ASP A 309 4.55 -31.69 -29.57
CA ASP A 309 5.12 -33.03 -29.80
C ASP A 309 5.21 -33.87 -28.51
N GLU A 310 5.21 -35.18 -28.73
CA GLU A 310 5.11 -36.27 -27.76
C GLU A 310 6.34 -36.41 -26.82
N ASN A 311 6.14 -36.80 -25.55
CA ASN A 311 6.68 -38.06 -25.01
C ASN A 311 6.34 -38.34 -23.53
N LYS A 312 6.04 -39.62 -23.27
CA LYS A 312 5.81 -40.27 -21.96
C LYS A 312 7.11 -40.40 -21.16
N SER A 313 7.03 -40.27 -19.83
CA SER A 313 7.56 -41.29 -18.90
C SER A 313 7.04 -41.10 -17.46
N ASN A 314 6.85 -42.23 -16.79
CA ASN A 314 6.23 -42.49 -15.48
C ASN A 314 6.99 -41.88 -14.28
N LEU A 315 6.35 -41.74 -13.11
CA LEU A 315 6.42 -42.72 -11.98
C LEU A 315 6.15 -42.12 -10.57
N LEU A 316 5.04 -42.59 -9.95
CA LEU A 316 4.72 -42.91 -8.52
C LEU A 316 4.95 -41.95 -7.33
N ASP A 317 3.81 -41.57 -6.71
CA ASP A 317 3.32 -41.65 -5.30
C ASP A 317 4.28 -41.83 -4.10
N MET A 318 3.99 -41.11 -2.98
CA MET A 318 3.64 -41.62 -1.62
C MET A 318 3.32 -40.48 -0.61
N ASP A 319 2.07 -40.45 -0.11
CA ASP A 319 1.53 -40.41 1.29
C ASP A 319 2.49 -40.05 2.47
N ASP A 320 2.14 -39.53 3.67
CA ASP A 320 0.96 -38.96 4.37
C ASP A 320 1.42 -38.53 5.81
N GLU A 321 0.54 -37.85 6.56
CA GLU A 321 0.39 -37.80 8.05
C GLU A 321 1.21 -36.84 8.97
N ASP A 322 0.51 -35.75 9.35
CA ASP A 322 -0.11 -35.38 10.67
C ASP A 322 0.65 -35.33 12.03
N ASP A 323 0.01 -34.57 12.95
CA ASP A 323 0.19 -34.31 14.40
C ASP A 323 0.93 -33.00 14.78
N GLY A 324 0.47 -32.11 15.68
CA GLY A 324 -0.67 -32.13 16.61
C GLY A 324 -0.41 -31.31 17.89
N LYS A 325 -0.90 -30.05 17.94
CA LYS A 325 -1.49 -29.27 19.08
C LYS A 325 -0.73 -28.90 20.38
N LYS A 326 -0.89 -27.60 20.75
CA LYS A 326 -1.35 -26.94 22.04
C LYS A 326 -0.47 -25.72 22.39
N ALA A 327 -0.88 -24.44 22.33
CA ALA A 327 -2.00 -23.64 22.90
C ALA A 327 -1.82 -23.24 24.39
N VAL A 328 -1.58 -21.93 24.66
CA VAL A 328 -1.97 -21.09 25.85
C VAL A 328 -1.74 -19.60 25.47
N SER A 329 -2.70 -18.87 24.87
CA SER A 329 -3.75 -17.98 25.43
C SER A 329 -3.33 -16.55 25.89
N ALA A 330 -3.80 -15.50 25.19
CA ALA A 330 -4.56 -14.33 25.71
C ALA A 330 -4.75 -13.20 24.65
N ILE A 331 -6.01 -12.88 24.34
CA ILE A 331 -6.62 -11.85 23.42
C ILE A 331 -7.11 -10.67 24.35
N PRO A 332 -7.33 -9.36 23.97
CA PRO A 332 -8.21 -8.95 22.87
C PRO A 332 -8.07 -7.58 22.14
N CYS A 333 -8.48 -7.62 20.86
CA CYS A 333 -9.30 -6.67 20.07
C CYS A 333 -9.43 -5.20 20.56
N GLY A 334 -9.15 -4.25 19.66
CA GLY A 334 -9.71 -2.90 19.76
C GLY A 334 -8.96 -1.84 18.96
N ILE A 335 -9.66 -1.18 18.03
CA ILE A 335 -9.35 0.22 17.71
C ILE A 335 -9.48 0.97 19.04
N LYS A 336 -8.36 1.22 19.72
CA LYS A 336 -8.34 1.95 20.98
C LYS A 336 -7.97 3.40 20.68
N ASN A 337 -8.94 4.28 20.94
CA ASN A 337 -8.67 5.63 21.38
C ASN A 337 -7.74 5.55 22.59
N VAL A 338 -6.55 6.14 22.46
CA VAL A 338 -5.62 6.32 23.57
C VAL A 338 -6.27 7.32 24.54
N LYS A 339 -6.65 6.84 25.73
CA LYS A 339 -6.92 7.72 26.87
C LYS A 339 -5.63 7.91 27.67
N HIS A 340 -5.35 9.17 27.97
CA HIS A 340 -4.31 9.62 28.87
C HIS A 340 -4.55 9.10 30.28
N ASP A 341 -3.47 8.69 30.96
CA ASP A 341 -3.41 8.63 32.42
C ASP A 341 -2.16 9.40 32.89
N GLU A 342 -2.42 10.43 33.69
CA GLU A 342 -1.45 11.21 34.48
C GLU A 342 -0.86 10.36 35.64
N PRO A 343 0.29 10.73 36.21
CA PRO A 343 0.95 9.94 37.25
C PRO A 343 0.31 10.17 38.63
N ILE A 344 -0.06 9.09 39.30
CA ILE A 344 -0.43 9.11 40.73
C ILE A 344 0.82 8.89 41.58
N VAL A 345 1.02 9.86 42.49
CA VAL A 345 2.00 9.92 43.59
C VAL A 345 1.70 8.90 44.69
N THR A 346 2.72 8.59 45.50
CA THR A 346 2.82 7.96 46.84
C THR A 346 3.60 6.63 46.81
N ASN A 347 4.67 6.40 47.57
CA ASN A 347 5.23 7.03 48.77
C ASN A 347 6.73 7.31 48.64
#